data_AF-A0A9D1Y6J1-F1
#
_entry.id   AF-A0A9D1Y6J1-F1
#
_cell.length_a   1.000
_cell.length_b   1.000
_cell.length_c   1.000
_cell.angle_alpha   90.00
_cell.angle_beta   90.00
_cell.angle_gamma   90.00
#
_symmetry.space_group_name_H-M   'P 1'
#
loop_
_entity.id
_entity.type
_entity.pdbx_description
1 polymer ?
#
loop_
_entity_poly.entity_id
_entity_poly.type
_entity_poly.pdbx_seq_one_letter_code
_entity_poly.pdbx_strand_id
1 'polypeptide(L)'
;MTVRLDCGRVHSIPGLVDRLGSLLEREDLPSPPEELAAALEEDPRGICLWLERAQCLCSTLGPYGEELLDRLLAASRGPGPLRVHLSFEESEDPSDC
;
A
#
# COMPACT_ATOMS: atom_id res chain seq x y z
N MET A 1 -3.64 -5.72 11.32
CA MET A 1 -4.55 -6.01 10.18
C MET A 1 -3.71 -6.32 8.96
N THR A 2 -3.99 -7.39 8.21
CA THR A 2 -3.24 -7.74 6.99
C THR A 2 -4.05 -7.38 5.76
N VAL A 3 -3.45 -6.63 4.84
CA VAL A 3 -4.08 -6.15 3.60
C VAL A 3 -3.22 -6.57 2.42
N ARG A 4 -3.86 -7.19 1.41
CA ARG A 4 -3.20 -7.55 0.15
C ARG A 4 -3.74 -6.67 -0.97
N LEU A 5 -2.85 -5.89 -1.57
CA LEU A 5 -3.16 -5.05 -2.71
C LEU A 5 -2.46 -5.61 -3.94
N ASP A 6 -3.29 -6.06 -4.88
CA ASP A 6 -2.86 -6.39 -6.23
C ASP A 6 -2.66 -5.11 -7.05
N CYS A 7 -1.40 -4.68 -7.18
CA CYS A 7 -1.01 -3.46 -7.89
C CYS A 7 -1.24 -3.57 -9.40
N GLY A 8 -1.39 -4.78 -9.95
CA GLY A 8 -1.70 -4.99 -11.37
C GLY A 8 -3.14 -4.59 -11.74
N ARG A 9 -4.03 -4.45 -10.75
CA ARG A 9 -5.41 -3.99 -10.92
C ARG A 9 -5.59 -2.51 -10.58
N VAL A 10 -4.52 -1.81 -10.25
CA VAL A 10 -4.51 -0.38 -9.98
C VAL A 10 -4.17 0.34 -11.27
N HIS A 11 -5.11 1.15 -11.77
CA HIS A 11 -4.97 1.86 -13.05
C HIS A 11 -4.99 3.38 -12.91
N SER A 12 -5.26 3.89 -11.72
CA SER A 12 -5.31 5.32 -11.43
C SER A 12 -5.10 5.58 -9.95
N ILE A 13 -4.73 6.82 -9.60
CA ILE A 13 -4.58 7.26 -8.21
C ILE A 13 -5.90 7.10 -7.44
N PRO A 14 -7.07 7.56 -7.94
CA PRO A 14 -8.34 7.33 -7.25
C PRO A 14 -8.64 5.83 -7.07
N GLY A 15 -8.37 5.01 -8.09
CA GLY A 15 -8.59 3.56 -8.00
C GLY A 15 -7.70 2.87 -6.99
N LEU A 16 -6.50 3.40 -6.72
CA LEU A 16 -5.65 2.95 -5.63
C LEU A 16 -6.25 3.28 -4.27
N VAL A 17 -6.64 4.55 -4.08
CA VAL A 17 -7.20 5.07 -2.82
C VAL A 17 -8.50 4.34 -2.47
N ASP A 18 -9.41 4.21 -3.45
CA ASP A 18 -10.68 3.50 -3.27
C ASP A 18 -10.46 2.04 -2.87
N ARG A 19 -9.45 1.40 -3.46
CA ARG A 19 -9.15 -0.02 -3.19
C ARG A 19 -8.51 -0.23 -1.84
N LEU A 20 -7.55 0.62 -1.47
CA LEU A 20 -7.00 0.63 -0.12
C LEU A 20 -8.07 0.93 0.92
N GLY A 21 -8.95 1.90 0.65
CA GLY A 21 -10.06 2.28 1.51
C GLY A 21 -11.02 1.11 1.72
N SER A 22 -11.41 0.44 0.64
CA SER A 22 -12.25 -0.76 0.69
C SER A 22 -11.60 -1.90 1.49
N LEU A 23 -10.29 -2.13 1.30
CA LEU A 23 -9.55 -3.19 1.99
C LEU A 23 -9.34 -2.87 3.48
N LEU A 24 -9.22 -1.59 3.84
CA LEU A 24 -9.01 -1.12 5.20
C LEU A 24 -10.30 -0.79 5.94
N GLU A 25 -11.45 -0.90 5.25
CA GLU A 25 -12.76 -0.45 5.71
C GLU A 25 -12.72 1.04 6.15
N ARG A 26 -12.09 1.88 5.32
CA ARG A 26 -11.89 3.32 5.53
C ARG A 26 -12.33 4.12 4.30
N GLU A 27 -13.09 5.19 4.52
CA GLU A 27 -13.57 6.09 3.46
C GLU A 27 -12.74 7.37 3.35
N ASP A 28 -11.84 7.62 4.29
CA ASP A 28 -11.14 8.88 4.53
C ASP A 28 -9.68 8.89 4.07
N LEU A 29 -9.28 7.97 3.18
CA LEU A 29 -7.89 7.92 2.73
C LEU A 29 -7.55 9.11 1.82
N PRO A 30 -6.49 9.85 2.12
CA PRO A 30 -6.06 10.99 1.31
C PRO A 30 -5.42 10.50 0.00
N SER A 31 -5.52 11.33 -1.04
CA SER A 31 -4.93 11.02 -2.35
C SER A 31 -3.44 11.31 -2.47
N PRO A 32 -2.85 12.38 -1.91
CA PRO A 32 -1.42 12.64 -2.02
C PRO A 32 -0.60 11.48 -1.44
N PRO A 33 0.52 11.08 -2.08
CA PRO A 33 1.27 9.89 -1.65
C PRO A 33 1.84 10.05 -0.24
N GLU A 34 2.16 11.27 0.16
CA GLU A 34 2.65 11.60 1.50
C GLU A 34 1.62 11.45 2.59
N GLU A 35 0.44 12.04 2.38
CA GLU A 35 -0.67 11.95 3.31
C GLU A 35 -1.19 10.51 3.37
N LEU A 36 -1.19 9.79 2.24
CA LEU A 36 -1.63 8.40 2.18
C LEU A 36 -0.71 7.50 2.99
N ALA A 37 0.60 7.61 2.82
CA ALA A 37 1.56 6.83 3.59
C ALA A 37 1.46 7.15 5.09
N ALA A 38 1.32 8.43 5.46
CA ALA A 38 1.14 8.85 6.85
C ALA A 38 -0.17 8.28 7.45
N ALA A 39 -1.29 8.35 6.73
CA ALA A 39 -2.57 7.82 7.18
C ALA A 39 -2.55 6.30 7.41
N LEU A 40 -1.69 5.57 6.69
CA LEU A 40 -1.44 4.14 6.87
C LEU A 40 -0.47 3.85 8.03
N GLU A 41 0.54 4.69 8.22
CA GLU A 41 1.47 4.59 9.34
C GLU A 41 0.80 4.87 10.69
N GLU A 42 -0.09 5.87 10.73
CA GLU A 42 -0.80 6.31 11.93
C GLU A 42 -2.03 5.45 12.26
N ASP A 43 -2.39 4.46 11.44
CA ASP A 43 -3.55 3.62 11.70
C ASP A 43 -3.36 2.82 13.01
N PRO A 44 -4.21 3.03 14.03
CA PRO A 44 -4.01 2.45 15.36
C PRO A 44 -4.17 0.94 15.39
N ARG A 45 -4.76 0.34 14.34
CA ARG A 45 -4.93 -1.12 14.21
C ARG A 45 -3.64 -1.81 13.79
N GLY A 46 -2.66 -1.05 13.30
CA GLY A 46 -1.44 -1.55 12.68
C GLY A 46 -1.70 -2.31 11.38
N ILE A 47 -1.04 -1.91 10.30
CA ILE A 47 -1.29 -2.46 8.97
C ILE A 47 -0.08 -3.28 8.53
N CYS A 48 -0.33 -4.50 8.08
CA CYS A 48 0.62 -5.32 7.34
C CYS A 48 0.18 -5.32 5.87
N LEU A 49 0.79 -4.45 5.07
CA LEU A 49 0.44 -4.21 3.67
C LEU A 49 1.33 -5.06 2.76
N TRP A 50 0.70 -5.94 1.99
CA TRP A 50 1.33 -6.75 0.96
C TRP A 50 1.03 -6.14 -0.40
N LEU A 51 2.05 -5.58 -1.05
CA LEU A 51 1.98 -5.01 -2.39
C LEU A 51 2.39 -6.09 -3.39
N GLU A 52 1.40 -6.73 -4.01
CA GLU A 52 1.63 -7.71 -5.07
C GLU A 52 1.83 -7.03 -6.41
N ARG A 53 2.78 -7.52 -7.20
CA ARG A 53 3.22 -6.91 -8.46
C ARG A 53 3.58 -5.44 -8.26
N ALA A 54 4.34 -5.13 -7.22
CA ALA A 54 4.65 -3.76 -6.79
C ALA A 54 5.22 -2.88 -7.92
N GLN A 55 5.92 -3.46 -8.89
CA GLN A 55 6.41 -2.76 -10.09
C GLN A 55 5.29 -2.11 -10.93
N CYS A 56 4.06 -2.61 -10.84
CA CYS A 56 2.90 -2.04 -11.52
C CYS A 56 2.51 -0.67 -10.96
N LEU A 57 2.78 -0.37 -9.68
CA LEU A 57 2.52 0.97 -9.12
C LEU A 57 3.35 2.02 -9.85
N CYS A 58 4.67 1.82 -9.92
CA CYS A 58 5.57 2.76 -10.61
C CYS A 58 5.29 2.82 -12.11
N SER A 59 5.04 1.66 -12.74
CA SER A 59 4.78 1.60 -14.19
C SER A 59 3.47 2.29 -14.59
N THR A 60 2.45 2.26 -13.71
CA THR A 60 1.10 2.75 -14.04
C THR A 60 0.84 4.15 -13.52
N LEU A 61 1.31 4.46 -12.30
CA LEU A 61 1.10 5.75 -11.65
C LEU A 61 2.29 6.71 -11.79
N GLY A 62 3.40 6.24 -12.37
CA GLY A 62 4.59 7.05 -12.63
C GLY A 62 5.20 7.61 -11.33
N PRO A 63 5.57 8.90 -11.30
CA PRO A 63 6.20 9.53 -10.12
C PRO A 63 5.39 9.38 -8.83
N TYR A 64 4.05 9.34 -8.93
CA TYR A 64 3.19 9.11 -7.79
C TYR A 64 3.41 7.73 -7.17
N GLY A 65 3.51 6.70 -8.01
CA GLY A 65 3.71 5.32 -7.56
C GLY A 65 5.10 5.13 -6.93
N GLU A 66 6.11 5.77 -7.52
CA GLU A 66 7.48 5.78 -6.97
C GLU A 66 7.52 6.44 -5.60
N GLU A 67 6.98 7.65 -5.46
CA GLU A 67 6.97 8.37 -4.19
C GLU A 67 6.19 7.62 -3.10
N LEU A 68 5.01 7.09 -3.44
CA LEU A 68 4.23 6.32 -2.47
C LEU A 68 4.98 5.08 -1.99
N LEU A 69 5.61 4.34 -2.90
CA LEU A 69 6.37 3.14 -2.56
C LEU A 69 7.55 3.47 -1.64
N ASP A 70 8.31 4.51 -1.96
CA ASP A 70 9.44 4.96 -1.14
C ASP A 70 9.00 5.35 0.27
N ARG A 71 7.88 6.09 0.40
CA ARG A 71 7.33 6.50 1.69
C ARG A 71 6.81 5.34 2.51
N LEU A 72 6.09 4.39 1.89
CA LEU A 72 5.60 3.18 2.55
C LEU A 72 6.77 2.33 3.08
N LEU A 73 7.82 2.18 2.28
CA LEU A 73 9.02 1.45 2.70
C LEU A 73 9.76 2.16 3.83
N ALA A 74 9.87 3.49 3.77
CA ALA A 74 10.47 4.27 4.85
C ALA A 74 9.69 4.12 6.16
N ALA A 75 8.36 4.27 6.10
CA ALA A 75 7.46 4.10 7.25
C ALA A 75 7.53 2.69 7.84
N SER A 76 7.64 1.65 7.00
CA SER A 76 7.77 0.25 7.45
C SER A 76 9.05 -0.06 8.22
N ARG A 77 10.10 0.75 8.03
CA ARG A 77 11.39 0.65 8.75
C ARG A 77 11.39 1.46 10.05
N GLY A 78 10.41 2.34 10.22
CA GLY A 78 10.23 3.14 11.42
C GLY A 78 9.69 2.33 12.60
N PRO A 79 9.59 2.95 13.78
CA PRO A 79 8.98 2.32 14.96
C PRO A 79 7.46 2.16 14.84
N GLY A 80 6.85 2.71 13.79
CA GLY A 80 5.41 2.68 13.56
C GLY A 80 4.84 1.27 13.39
N PRO A 81 3.51 1.12 13.48
CA PRO A 81 2.82 -0.16 13.39
C PRO A 81 2.63 -0.66 11.95
N LEU A 82 3.04 0.12 10.93
CA LEU A 82 3.00 -0.26 9.53
C LEU A 82 4.12 -1.25 9.18
N ARG A 83 3.77 -2.33 8.49
CA ARG A 83 4.69 -3.30 7.87
C ARG A 83 4.35 -3.39 6.39
N VAL A 84 5.36 -3.38 5.53
CA VAL A 84 5.18 -3.42 4.08
C VAL A 84 5.99 -4.56 3.51
N HIS A 85 5.31 -5.41 2.75
CA HIS A 85 5.90 -6.55 2.04
C HIS A 85 5.71 -6.33 0.55
N LEU A 86 6.76 -6.51 -0.23
CA LEU A 86 6.72 -6.39 -1.68
C LEU A 86 6.79 -7.78 -2.30
N SER A 87 5.88 -8.05 -3.24
CA SER A 87 6.03 -9.15 -4.18
C SER A 87 6.11 -8.59 -5.60
N PHE A 88 7.03 -9.14 -6.39
CA PHE A 88 7.18 -8.81 -7.81
C PHE A 88 6.42 -9.79 -8.71
N GLU A 89 5.89 -10.86 -8.13
CA GLU A 89 5.09 -11.90 -8.78
C GLU A 89 3.73 -12.00 -8.09
N GLU A 90 2.74 -12.64 -8.73
CA GLU A 90 1.48 -12.98 -8.04
C GLU A 90 1.82 -14.01 -6.96
N SER A 91 1.73 -13.62 -5.70
CA SER A 91 2.10 -14.51 -4.60
C SER A 91 1.04 -15.61 -4.46
N GLU A 92 1.36 -16.82 -4.90
CA GLU A 92 0.69 -18.04 -4.45
C GLU A 92 0.94 -18.19 -2.95
N ASP A 93 -0.01 -17.67 -2.15
CA ASP A 93 -0.27 -17.92 -0.73
C ASP A 93 0.92 -18.00 0.26
N PRO A 94 1.06 -17.03 1.21
CA PRO A 94 1.75 -17.28 2.45
C PRO A 94 0.72 -17.41 3.59
N SER A 95 0.27 -18.63 3.85
CA SER A 95 -0.46 -19.00 5.07
C SER A 95 0.40 -18.92 6.34
N ASP A 96 1.40 -18.03 6.39
CA ASP A 96 2.36 -17.90 7.50
C ASP A 96 2.53 -16.41 7.86
N CYS A 97 1.54 -15.88 8.59
CA CYS A 97 1.60 -14.66 9.38
C CYS A 97 0.74 -14.85 10.64
#